data_AF-A0AAP8Z0R3-F1
#
_entry.id   AF-A0AAP8Z0R3-F1
#
_cell.length_a   1.000
_cell.length_b   1.000
_cell.length_c   1.000
_cell.angle_alpha   90.00
_cell.angle_beta   90.00
_cell.angle_gamma   90.00
#
_symmetry.space_group_name_H-M   'P 1'
#
loop_
_entity.id
_entity.type
_entity.pdbx_description
1 polymer ?
#
loop_
_entity_poly.entity_id
_entity_poly.type
_entity_poly.pdbx_seq_one_letter_code
_entity_poly.pdbx_strand_id
1 'polypeptide(L)'
;MQFGKILALGLVLALGGCASFTKDEVAPVKLPSMASYANKPNVYVDFDFYQGEPKSASAVEVPQARDQLKPELQKILSDSGLFGRVTLDEFQKQPGDYSLRLKMYNHPPNAGSMVLGFISGFSLGVIPAYGTDQYTMSLEAVDGTGQALTTASNHDAVGTWIGIWFIPLMGNTPKAAVNDTFARQVNALLKQMIDNNNLKYSALEPRTPRA
;
A
#
# COMPACT_ATOMS: atom_id res chain seq x y z
N MET A 1 -20.55 -43.75 -5.89
CA MET A 1 -19.29 -43.65 -5.10
C MET A 1 -18.24 -42.68 -5.69
N GLN A 2 -18.21 -42.39 -7.00
CA GLN A 2 -17.21 -41.46 -7.56
C GLN A 2 -17.48 -39.98 -7.24
N PHE A 3 -18.75 -39.55 -7.20
CA PHE A 3 -19.12 -38.15 -6.90
C PHE A 3 -18.67 -37.69 -5.51
N GLY A 4 -18.81 -38.54 -4.48
CA GLY A 4 -18.33 -38.22 -3.12
C GLY A 4 -16.81 -38.13 -3.00
N LYS A 5 -16.06 -38.90 -3.82
CA LYS A 5 -14.59 -38.82 -3.88
C LYS A 5 -14.13 -37.53 -4.55
N ILE A 6 -14.81 -37.08 -5.60
CA ILE A 6 -14.52 -35.80 -6.29
C ILE A 6 -14.84 -34.61 -5.38
N LEU A 7 -15.95 -34.65 -4.64
CA LEU A 7 -16.31 -33.60 -3.69
C LEU A 7 -15.31 -33.50 -2.53
N ALA A 8 -14.88 -34.65 -1.99
CA ALA A 8 -13.87 -34.70 -0.93
C ALA A 8 -12.49 -34.21 -1.43
N LEU A 9 -12.10 -34.55 -2.66
CA LEU A 9 -10.84 -34.07 -3.25
C LEU A 9 -10.87 -32.56 -3.51
N GLY A 10 -12.02 -32.03 -3.95
CA GLY A 10 -12.23 -30.58 -4.10
C GLY A 10 -12.20 -29.84 -2.76
N LEU A 11 -12.73 -30.44 -1.69
CA LEU A 11 -12.68 -29.86 -0.35
C LEU A 11 -11.24 -29.82 0.20
N VAL A 12 -10.45 -30.88 0.00
CA VAL A 12 -9.05 -30.94 0.46
C VAL A 12 -8.17 -29.93 -0.30
N LEU A 13 -8.42 -29.71 -1.59
CA LEU A 13 -7.69 -28.70 -2.38
C LEU A 13 -8.06 -27.26 -1.99
N ALA A 14 -9.26 -27.04 -1.43
CA ALA A 14 -9.70 -25.73 -0.95
C ALA A 14 -9.20 -25.38 0.47
N LEU A 15 -8.61 -26.33 1.20
CA LEU A 15 -8.17 -26.17 2.59
C LEU A 15 -6.71 -25.73 2.74
N GLY A 16 -6.10 -25.15 1.70
CA GLY A 16 -4.84 -24.44 1.81
C GLY A 16 -5.00 -23.17 2.64
N GLY A 17 -4.97 -23.29 3.96
CA GLY A 17 -5.01 -22.15 4.87
C GLY A 17 -3.73 -21.35 4.78
N CYS A 18 -3.84 -20.07 4.43
CA CYS A 18 -2.78 -19.10 4.69
C CYS A 18 -3.28 -18.04 5.68
N ALA A 19 -2.37 -17.56 6.52
CA ALA A 19 -2.62 -16.49 7.46
C ALA A 19 -1.47 -15.49 7.39
N SER A 20 -1.78 -14.23 7.13
CA SER A 20 -0.81 -13.16 6.94
C SER A 20 -0.97 -12.09 8.00
N PHE A 21 0.17 -11.59 8.48
CA PHE A 21 0.27 -10.60 9.55
C PHE A 21 1.25 -9.52 9.13
N THR A 22 0.92 -8.27 9.45
CA THR A 22 1.85 -7.14 9.31
C THR A 22 3.02 -7.31 10.28
N LYS A 23 4.20 -6.82 9.91
CA LYS A 23 5.35 -6.70 10.83
C LYS A 23 5.30 -5.43 11.68
N ASP A 24 4.39 -4.51 11.34
CA ASP A 24 4.14 -3.26 12.05
C ASP A 24 5.40 -2.40 12.19
N GLU A 25 6.31 -2.45 11.20
CA GLU A 25 7.53 -1.64 11.22
C GLU A 25 7.23 -0.16 10.99
N VAL A 26 6.14 0.13 10.26
CA VAL A 26 5.53 1.45 10.21
C VAL A 26 4.35 1.50 11.18
N ALA A 27 4.49 2.33 12.22
CA ALA A 27 3.42 2.56 13.18
C ALA A 27 2.21 3.25 12.52
N PRO A 28 0.97 2.95 12.96
CA PRO A 28 -0.21 3.70 12.54
C PRO A 28 -0.05 5.18 12.90
N VAL A 29 -0.27 6.06 11.92
CA VAL A 29 -0.21 7.51 12.12
C VAL A 29 -1.59 8.14 11.95
N LYS A 30 -1.83 9.21 12.71
CA LYS A 30 -2.98 10.09 12.50
C LYS A 30 -2.54 11.28 11.68
N LEU A 31 -3.19 11.50 10.54
CA LEU A 31 -2.97 12.69 9.72
C LEU A 31 -3.61 13.92 10.40
N PRO A 32 -2.99 15.11 10.30
CA PRO A 32 -3.59 16.34 10.78
C PRO A 32 -4.85 16.67 9.99
N SER A 33 -5.86 17.21 10.67
CA SER A 33 -7.08 17.67 10.00
C SER A 33 -6.82 19.02 9.32
N MET A 34 -7.09 19.09 8.01
CA MET A 34 -7.03 20.33 7.23
C MET A 34 -8.40 20.99 7.05
N ALA A 35 -9.38 20.64 7.89
CA ALA A 35 -10.76 21.15 7.77
C ALA A 35 -10.88 22.68 7.92
N SER A 36 -9.94 23.34 8.61
CA SER A 36 -9.91 24.79 8.79
C SER A 36 -9.43 25.57 7.57
N TYR A 37 -8.87 24.91 6.56
CA TYR A 37 -8.38 25.55 5.34
C TYR A 37 -9.46 25.56 4.27
N ALA A 38 -9.76 26.75 3.70
CA ALA A 38 -10.68 26.85 2.57
C ALA A 38 -10.07 26.38 1.26
N ASN A 39 -8.77 26.66 1.06
CA ASN A 39 -8.06 26.26 -0.14
C ASN A 39 -7.09 25.14 0.21
N LYS A 40 -7.45 23.92 -0.20
CA LYS A 40 -6.60 22.74 -0.14
C LYS A 40 -5.96 22.51 -1.51
N PRO A 41 -4.71 22.01 -1.56
CA PRO A 41 -4.06 21.71 -2.82
C PRO A 41 -4.81 20.59 -3.57
N ASN A 42 -4.87 20.72 -4.88
CA ASN A 42 -5.29 19.62 -5.75
C ASN A 42 -4.05 18.78 -6.11
N VAL A 43 -4.27 17.49 -6.27
CA VAL A 43 -3.18 16.55 -6.46
C VAL A 43 -3.48 15.53 -7.54
N TYR A 44 -2.51 15.35 -8.43
CA TYR A 44 -2.37 14.18 -9.27
C TYR A 44 -1.42 13.19 -8.59
N VAL A 45 -1.81 11.92 -8.53
CA VAL A 45 -1.00 10.86 -7.95
C VAL A 45 -0.62 9.86 -9.02
N ASP A 46 0.68 9.78 -9.28
CA ASP A 46 1.31 8.77 -10.12
C ASP A 46 1.77 7.63 -9.20
N PHE A 47 1.29 6.42 -9.41
CA PHE A 47 1.56 5.28 -8.54
C PHE A 47 2.07 4.09 -9.33
N ASP A 48 3.27 3.64 -8.98
CA ASP A 48 3.90 2.45 -9.56
C ASP A 48 4.14 1.38 -8.51
N PHE A 49 4.02 0.13 -8.93
CA PHE A 49 4.39 -1.03 -8.13
C PHE A 49 5.45 -1.84 -8.87
N TYR A 50 6.52 -2.22 -8.17
CA TYR A 50 7.62 -2.99 -8.71
C TYR A 50 7.85 -4.26 -7.89
N GLN A 51 8.31 -5.31 -8.58
CA GLN A 51 8.92 -6.48 -7.96
C GLN A 51 10.45 -6.38 -8.11
N GLY A 52 11.17 -6.45 -6.99
CA GLY A 52 12.62 -6.34 -6.93
C GLY A 52 13.10 -5.21 -6.00
N GLU A 53 14.41 -5.14 -5.80
CA GLU A 53 15.03 -4.18 -4.90
C GLU A 53 14.81 -2.71 -5.34
N PRO A 54 14.59 -1.78 -4.40
CA PRO A 54 14.47 -0.36 -4.71
C PRO A 54 15.66 0.17 -5.51
N LYS A 55 15.38 0.94 -6.57
CA LYS A 55 16.39 1.54 -7.47
C LYS A 55 17.24 0.53 -8.26
N SER A 56 16.95 -0.77 -8.18
CA SER A 56 17.61 -1.75 -9.04
C SER A 56 17.12 -1.63 -10.48
N ALA A 57 18.04 -1.72 -11.45
CA ALA A 57 17.70 -1.81 -12.87
C ALA A 57 16.98 -3.12 -13.22
N SER A 58 17.03 -4.13 -12.34
CA SER A 58 16.30 -5.39 -12.48
C SER A 58 14.89 -5.36 -11.87
N ALA A 59 14.48 -4.27 -11.22
CA ALA A 59 13.13 -4.16 -10.68
C ALA A 59 12.11 -4.07 -11.84
N VAL A 60 11.11 -4.95 -11.80
CA VAL A 60 10.11 -5.08 -12.87
C VAL A 60 8.81 -4.46 -12.40
N GLU A 61 8.23 -3.55 -13.18
CA GLU A 61 6.90 -3.01 -12.87
C GLU A 61 5.85 -4.14 -12.94
N VAL A 62 4.93 -4.16 -11.97
CA VAL A 62 3.82 -5.11 -11.92
C VAL A 62 2.50 -4.33 -11.94
N PRO A 63 2.00 -3.95 -13.14
CA PRO A 63 0.78 -3.16 -13.27
C PRO A 63 -0.45 -3.76 -12.59
N GLN A 64 -0.53 -5.10 -12.54
CA GLN A 64 -1.62 -5.82 -11.89
C GLN A 64 -1.67 -5.56 -10.38
N ALA A 65 -0.51 -5.58 -9.71
CA ALA A 65 -0.41 -5.30 -8.27
C ALA A 65 -0.71 -3.83 -7.97
N ARG A 66 -0.20 -2.92 -8.82
CA ARG A 66 -0.55 -1.51 -8.80
C ARG A 66 -2.08 -1.33 -8.88
N ASP A 67 -2.72 -1.92 -9.88
CA ASP A 67 -4.15 -1.73 -10.13
C ASP A 67 -5.03 -2.35 -9.02
N GLN A 68 -4.55 -3.38 -8.33
CA GLN A 68 -5.21 -3.92 -7.13
C GLN A 68 -5.17 -2.97 -5.92
N LEU A 69 -4.09 -2.18 -5.77
CA LEU A 69 -3.89 -1.25 -4.67
C LEU A 69 -4.44 0.16 -4.95
N LYS A 70 -4.62 0.53 -6.22
CA LYS A 70 -5.18 1.85 -6.62
C LYS A 70 -6.48 2.23 -5.90
N PRO A 71 -7.49 1.34 -5.72
CA PRO A 71 -8.70 1.69 -5.00
C PRO A 71 -8.44 2.05 -3.53
N GLU A 72 -7.52 1.34 -2.87
CA GLU A 72 -7.12 1.64 -1.49
C GLU A 72 -6.38 2.98 -1.42
N LEU A 73 -5.48 3.24 -2.37
CA LEU A 73 -4.77 4.52 -2.47
C LEU A 73 -5.73 5.69 -2.66
N GLN A 74 -6.68 5.59 -3.59
CA GLN A 74 -7.70 6.60 -3.82
C GLN A 74 -8.51 6.85 -2.55
N LYS A 75 -8.88 5.78 -1.83
CA LYS A 75 -9.61 5.88 -0.57
C LYS A 75 -8.78 6.62 0.48
N ILE A 76 -7.54 6.20 0.75
CA ILE A 76 -6.65 6.84 1.73
C ILE A 76 -6.52 8.34 1.44
N LEU A 77 -6.25 8.70 0.19
CA LEU A 77 -6.06 10.09 -0.21
C LEU A 77 -7.35 10.92 -0.08
N SER A 78 -8.50 10.36 -0.46
CA SER A 78 -9.79 11.04 -0.37
C SER A 78 -10.23 11.21 1.08
N ASP A 79 -10.10 10.16 1.89
CA ASP A 79 -10.49 10.13 3.31
C ASP A 79 -9.53 10.95 4.19
N SER A 80 -8.29 11.19 3.74
CA SER A 80 -7.31 12.00 4.46
C SER A 80 -7.78 13.43 4.71
N GLY A 81 -8.65 13.97 3.85
CA GLY A 81 -9.08 15.36 3.88
C GLY A 81 -7.96 16.37 3.62
N LEU A 82 -6.78 15.94 3.16
CA LEU A 82 -5.62 16.80 2.89
C LEU A 82 -5.77 17.60 1.60
N PHE A 83 -6.41 17.00 0.60
CA PHE A 83 -6.49 17.55 -0.76
C PHE A 83 -7.89 18.06 -1.08
N GLY A 84 -7.98 19.07 -1.93
CA GLY A 84 -9.26 19.57 -2.46
C GLY A 84 -9.82 18.65 -3.54
N ARG A 85 -8.93 18.13 -4.39
CA ARG A 85 -9.20 17.14 -5.42
C ARG A 85 -8.03 16.17 -5.51
N VAL A 86 -8.36 14.90 -5.67
CA VAL A 86 -7.40 13.81 -5.90
C VAL A 86 -7.74 13.16 -7.24
N THR A 87 -6.75 13.02 -8.11
CA THR A 87 -6.87 12.19 -9.32
C THR A 87 -5.67 11.26 -9.44
N LEU A 88 -5.91 10.00 -9.81
CA LEU A 88 -4.89 9.04 -10.22
C LEU A 88 -4.84 8.88 -11.76
N ASP A 89 -5.66 9.65 -12.47
CA ASP A 89 -5.72 9.68 -13.93
C ASP A 89 -4.96 10.90 -14.44
N GLU A 90 -3.90 10.65 -15.22
CA GLU A 90 -3.05 11.67 -15.80
C GLU A 90 -3.84 12.60 -16.72
N PHE A 91 -4.85 12.09 -17.43
CA PHE A 91 -5.68 12.90 -18.32
C PHE A 91 -6.59 13.88 -17.57
N GLN A 92 -6.79 13.68 -16.26
CA GLN A 92 -7.56 14.56 -15.39
C GLN A 92 -6.67 15.52 -14.58
N LYS A 93 -5.35 15.48 -14.78
CA LYS A 93 -4.41 16.44 -14.20
C LYS A 93 -4.66 17.83 -14.78
N GLN A 94 -4.74 18.84 -13.92
CA GLN A 94 -4.93 20.23 -14.30
C GLN A 94 -3.65 21.06 -14.08
N PRO A 95 -3.44 22.15 -14.84
CA PRO A 95 -2.34 23.07 -14.59
C PRO A 95 -2.37 23.61 -13.15
N GLY A 96 -1.23 23.56 -12.46
CA GLY A 96 -1.10 23.99 -11.07
C GLY A 96 -1.36 22.91 -10.03
N ASP A 97 -1.83 21.71 -10.42
CA ASP A 97 -1.92 20.57 -9.51
C ASP A 97 -0.53 20.16 -9.03
N TYR A 98 -0.44 19.80 -7.75
CA TYR A 98 0.72 19.09 -7.23
C TYR A 98 0.76 17.68 -7.82
N SER A 99 1.96 17.12 -7.96
CA SER A 99 2.14 15.71 -8.35
C SER A 99 2.77 14.93 -7.21
N LEU A 100 2.15 13.83 -6.80
CA LEU A 100 2.74 12.85 -5.89
C LEU A 100 3.15 11.64 -6.70
N ARG A 101 4.44 11.33 -6.73
CA ARG A 101 4.96 10.12 -7.36
C ARG A 101 5.22 9.10 -6.25
N LEU A 102 4.38 8.09 -6.20
CA LEU A 102 4.44 7.01 -5.23
C LEU A 102 5.01 5.77 -5.91
N LYS A 103 6.06 5.18 -5.34
CA LYS A 103 6.62 3.91 -5.81
C LYS A 103 6.65 2.92 -4.68
N MET A 104 6.12 1.74 -4.92
CA MET A 104 6.17 0.61 -3.98
C MET A 104 6.96 -0.53 -4.59
N TYR A 105 7.87 -1.11 -3.80
CA TYR A 105 8.72 -2.22 -4.20
C TYR A 105 8.42 -3.40 -3.30
N ASN A 106 8.03 -4.54 -3.88
CA ASN A 106 8.01 -5.83 -3.19
C ASN A 106 9.31 -6.58 -3.49
N HIS A 107 10.04 -6.97 -2.46
CA HIS A 107 11.28 -7.73 -2.61
C HIS A 107 11.36 -8.89 -1.61
N PRO A 108 12.03 -10.00 -1.96
CA PRO A 108 12.23 -11.09 -1.03
C PRO A 108 13.32 -10.71 -0.01
N PRO A 109 13.15 -11.01 1.29
CA PRO A 109 14.23 -10.81 2.27
C PRO A 109 15.41 -11.75 2.00
N ASN A 110 15.14 -12.94 1.43
CA ASN A 110 16.11 -13.97 1.10
C ASN A 110 15.57 -14.84 -0.05
N ALA A 111 16.44 -15.31 -0.96
CA ALA A 111 16.04 -16.19 -2.08
C ALA A 111 15.52 -17.60 -1.67
N GLY A 112 15.58 -17.95 -0.37
CA GLY A 112 15.25 -19.29 0.14
C GLY A 112 13.76 -19.53 0.49
N SER A 113 12.94 -18.48 0.58
CA SER A 113 11.52 -18.59 0.99
C SER A 113 10.67 -19.42 0.00
N MET A 114 11.04 -19.41 -1.28
CA MET A 114 10.36 -20.18 -2.33
C MET A 114 10.50 -21.70 -2.14
N VAL A 115 11.62 -22.18 -1.59
CA VAL A 115 11.87 -23.62 -1.37
C VAL A 115 10.95 -24.17 -0.27
N LEU A 116 10.76 -23.40 0.80
CA LEU A 116 9.87 -23.80 1.90
C LEU A 116 8.40 -23.81 1.47
N GLY A 117 7.99 -22.82 0.66
CA GLY A 117 6.66 -22.82 0.05
C GLY A 117 6.39 -24.08 -0.81
N PHE A 118 7.38 -24.51 -1.59
CA PHE A 118 7.29 -25.75 -2.38
C PHE A 118 7.16 -27.00 -1.49
N ILE A 119 7.97 -27.14 -0.44
CA ILE A 119 7.89 -28.27 0.50
C ILE A 119 6.51 -28.31 1.17
N SER A 120 6.00 -27.15 1.60
CA SER A 120 4.68 -27.06 2.20
C SER A 120 3.59 -27.51 1.24
N GLY A 121 3.60 -27.01 -0.01
CA GLY A 121 2.67 -27.43 -1.06
C GLY A 121 2.74 -28.92 -1.37
N PHE A 122 3.95 -29.49 -1.48
CA PHE A 122 4.16 -30.92 -1.71
C PHE A 122 3.62 -31.78 -0.56
N SER A 123 3.73 -31.30 0.68
CA SER A 123 3.18 -31.95 1.87
C SER A 123 1.67 -31.74 2.07
N LEU A 124 0.96 -31.16 1.09
CA LEU A 124 -0.45 -30.75 1.20
C LEU A 124 -0.71 -29.81 2.39
N GLY A 125 0.27 -28.96 2.72
CA GLY A 125 0.20 -28.01 3.82
C GLY A 125 0.38 -28.63 5.22
N VAL A 126 0.73 -29.91 5.34
CA VAL A 126 1.03 -30.56 6.63
C VAL A 126 2.32 -30.01 7.23
N ILE A 127 3.36 -29.85 6.40
CA ILE A 127 4.57 -29.13 6.77
C ILE A 127 4.29 -27.64 6.53
N PRO A 128 4.26 -26.80 7.58
CA PRO A 128 4.02 -25.39 7.40
C PRO A 128 5.22 -24.71 6.75
N ALA A 129 4.96 -23.64 6.00
CA ALA A 129 5.97 -22.70 5.54
C ALA A 129 5.68 -21.30 6.06
N TYR A 130 6.74 -20.51 6.19
CA TYR A 130 6.67 -19.10 6.53
C TYR A 130 7.42 -18.29 5.48
N GLY A 131 6.70 -17.35 4.86
CA GLY A 131 7.24 -16.36 3.94
C GLY A 131 7.20 -14.98 4.57
N THR A 132 8.08 -14.09 4.10
CA THR A 132 7.98 -12.66 4.41
C THR A 132 8.15 -11.91 3.10
N ASP A 133 7.21 -11.03 2.80
CA ASP A 133 7.24 -10.09 1.69
C ASP A 133 7.64 -8.72 2.24
N GLN A 134 8.71 -8.15 1.69
CA GLN A 134 9.26 -6.88 2.13
C GLN A 134 8.79 -5.76 1.22
N TYR A 135 8.28 -4.68 1.80
CA TYR A 135 7.72 -3.55 1.07
C TYR A 135 8.48 -2.27 1.37
N THR A 136 9.14 -1.71 0.37
CA THR A 136 9.75 -0.37 0.46
C THR A 136 8.92 0.60 -0.36
N MET A 137 8.46 1.69 0.26
CA MET A 137 7.65 2.70 -0.40
C MET A 137 8.36 4.05 -0.38
N SER A 138 8.30 4.77 -1.50
CA SER A 138 8.82 6.13 -1.62
C SER A 138 7.78 7.08 -2.18
N LEU A 139 7.75 8.30 -1.64
CA LEU A 139 6.91 9.40 -2.08
C LEU A 139 7.81 10.57 -2.50
N GLU A 140 7.65 11.04 -3.73
CA GLU A 140 8.18 12.33 -4.19
C GLU A 140 7.02 13.29 -4.42
N ALA A 141 7.04 14.44 -3.74
CA ALA A 141 6.08 15.51 -3.96
C ALA A 141 6.69 16.59 -4.85
N VAL A 142 5.96 16.98 -5.88
CA VAL A 142 6.36 17.97 -6.88
C VAL A 142 5.29 19.05 -6.97
N ASP A 143 5.69 20.31 -7.05
CA ASP A 143 4.75 21.42 -7.22
C ASP A 143 4.19 21.52 -8.64
N GLY A 144 3.23 22.44 -8.84
CA GLY A 144 2.61 22.68 -10.14
C GLY A 144 3.55 23.22 -11.23
N THR A 145 4.77 23.61 -10.89
CA THR A 145 5.82 24.04 -11.84
C THR A 145 6.79 22.91 -12.20
N GLY A 146 6.69 21.76 -11.53
CA GLY A 146 7.61 20.64 -11.70
C GLY A 146 8.80 20.65 -10.75
N GLN A 147 8.85 21.57 -9.77
CA GLN A 147 9.90 21.61 -8.77
C GLN A 147 9.67 20.56 -7.68
N ALA A 148 10.68 19.72 -7.41
CA ALA A 148 10.63 18.76 -6.31
C ALA A 148 10.63 19.49 -4.97
N LEU A 149 9.66 19.14 -4.12
CA LEU A 149 9.47 19.73 -2.78
C LEU A 149 10.01 18.83 -1.68
N THR A 150 9.74 17.53 -1.80
CA THR A 150 10.22 16.55 -0.83
C THR A 150 10.28 15.15 -1.42
N THR A 151 11.21 14.36 -0.90
CA THR A 151 11.27 12.93 -1.12
C THR A 151 11.33 12.25 0.25
N ALA A 152 10.50 11.25 0.46
CA ALA A 152 10.46 10.43 1.66
C ALA A 152 10.38 8.95 1.28
N SER A 153 10.83 8.09 2.18
CA SER A 153 10.71 6.65 2.03
C SER A 153 10.53 5.96 3.37
N ASN A 154 9.78 4.87 3.38
CA ASN A 154 9.65 3.98 4.52
C ASN A 154 9.66 2.51 4.06
N HIS A 155 9.62 1.62 5.05
CA HIS A 155 9.76 0.19 4.86
C HIS A 155 8.90 -0.55 5.88
N ASP A 156 8.25 -1.63 5.44
CA ASP A 156 7.42 -2.51 6.27
C ASP A 156 7.30 -3.87 5.57
N ALA A 157 6.71 -4.86 6.23
CA ALA A 157 6.66 -6.22 5.74
C ALA A 157 5.40 -6.96 6.13
N VAL A 158 5.07 -8.00 5.36
CA VAL A 158 4.00 -8.94 5.65
C VAL A 158 4.58 -10.33 5.81
N GLY A 159 4.35 -10.95 6.96
CA GLY A 159 4.65 -12.35 7.21
C GLY A 159 3.46 -13.23 6.84
N THR A 160 3.67 -14.28 6.06
CA THR A 160 2.61 -15.21 5.65
C THR A 160 2.95 -16.63 6.07
N TRP A 161 2.09 -17.21 6.89
CA TRP A 161 2.11 -18.63 7.21
C TRP A 161 1.25 -19.41 6.22
N ILE A 162 1.79 -20.52 5.73
CA ILE A 162 1.13 -21.42 4.77
C ILE A 162 1.06 -22.81 5.40
N GLY A 163 -0.14 -23.39 5.49
CA GLY A 163 -0.34 -24.75 5.95
C GLY A 163 -1.70 -24.97 6.64
N ILE A 164 -2.11 -26.22 6.77
CA ILE A 164 -3.41 -26.61 7.34
C ILE A 164 -3.60 -26.13 8.79
N TRP A 165 -2.49 -25.98 9.52
CA TRP A 165 -2.47 -25.49 10.90
C TRP A 165 -2.94 -24.04 11.04
N PHE A 166 -2.94 -23.28 9.94
CA PHE A 166 -3.34 -21.88 9.91
C PHE A 166 -4.79 -21.66 9.44
N ILE A 167 -5.55 -22.73 9.16
CA ILE A 167 -6.98 -22.65 8.86
C ILE A 167 -7.77 -21.90 9.97
N PRO A 168 -7.55 -22.13 11.28
CA PRO A 168 -8.24 -21.36 12.32
C PRO A 168 -7.96 -19.85 12.27
N LEU A 169 -6.85 -19.44 11.62
CA LEU A 169 -6.41 -18.06 11.50
C LEU A 169 -6.65 -17.47 10.10
N MET A 170 -7.36 -18.17 9.20
CA MET A 170 -7.57 -17.78 7.79
C MET A 170 -8.33 -16.46 7.60
N GLY A 171 -8.94 -15.91 8.65
CA GLY A 171 -9.49 -14.55 8.64
C GLY A 171 -8.41 -13.46 8.50
N ASN A 172 -7.17 -13.75 8.88
CA ASN A 172 -6.01 -12.89 8.67
C ASN A 172 -5.51 -13.08 7.22
N THR A 173 -6.25 -12.54 6.26
CA THR A 173 -5.96 -12.78 4.85
C THR A 173 -4.71 -12.01 4.37
N PRO A 174 -3.96 -12.53 3.38
CA PRO A 174 -2.88 -11.79 2.74
C PRO A 174 -3.29 -10.41 2.24
N LYS A 175 -4.49 -10.32 1.63
CA LYS A 175 -5.03 -9.06 1.12
C LYS A 175 -5.22 -8.03 2.24
N ALA A 176 -5.76 -8.43 3.38
CA ALA A 176 -5.97 -7.52 4.51
C ALA A 176 -4.64 -7.02 5.09
N ALA A 177 -3.66 -7.91 5.26
CA ALA A 177 -2.34 -7.53 5.75
C ALA A 177 -1.60 -6.58 4.79
N VAL A 178 -1.61 -6.88 3.48
CA VAL A 178 -1.01 -6.00 2.47
C VAL A 178 -1.69 -4.64 2.42
N ASN A 179 -3.03 -4.59 2.46
CA ASN A 179 -3.76 -3.32 2.48
C ASN A 179 -3.48 -2.50 3.74
N ASP A 180 -3.38 -3.12 4.92
CA ASP A 180 -3.03 -2.42 6.16
C ASP A 180 -1.60 -1.86 6.12
N THR A 181 -0.62 -2.69 5.73
CA THR A 181 0.76 -2.25 5.52
C THR A 181 0.83 -1.10 4.51
N PHE A 182 0.16 -1.24 3.37
CA PHE A 182 0.08 -0.18 2.35
C PHE A 182 -0.49 1.12 2.92
N ALA A 183 -1.61 1.04 3.64
CA ALA A 183 -2.25 2.21 4.23
C ALA A 183 -1.36 2.91 5.27
N ARG A 184 -0.69 2.15 6.14
CA ARG A 184 0.25 2.71 7.13
C ARG A 184 1.43 3.39 6.45
N GLN A 185 2.03 2.75 5.44
CA GLN A 185 3.13 3.32 4.68
C GLN A 185 2.74 4.63 3.99
N VAL A 186 1.61 4.65 3.27
CA VAL A 186 1.11 5.86 2.61
C VAL A 186 0.85 6.96 3.63
N ASN A 187 0.12 6.67 4.72
CA ASN A 187 -0.20 7.67 5.74
C ASN A 187 1.06 8.23 6.42
N ALA A 188 2.07 7.40 6.69
CA ALA A 188 3.34 7.86 7.25
C ALA A 188 4.09 8.81 6.29
N LEU A 189 4.12 8.50 4.99
CA LEU A 189 4.73 9.37 3.98
C LEU A 189 3.96 10.68 3.82
N LEU A 190 2.63 10.63 3.80
CA LEU A 190 1.78 11.82 3.77
C LEU A 190 2.00 12.70 5.01
N LYS A 191 2.09 12.09 6.19
CA LYS A 191 2.40 12.81 7.43
C LYS A 191 3.75 13.52 7.34
N GLN A 192 4.80 12.81 6.94
CA GLN A 192 6.13 13.38 6.79
C GLN A 192 6.15 14.54 5.79
N MET A 193 5.43 14.40 4.67
CA MET A 193 5.29 15.47 3.67
C MET A 193 4.63 16.73 4.25
N ILE A 194 3.57 16.57 5.05
CA ILE A 194 2.84 17.70 5.67
C ILE A 194 3.67 18.35 6.77
N ASP A 195 4.30 17.55 7.63
CA ASP A 195 5.11 18.04 8.75
C ASP A 195 6.29 18.91 8.23
N ASN A 196 6.76 18.64 7.00
CA ASN A 196 7.77 19.45 6.32
C ASN A 196 7.21 20.76 5.69
N ASN A 197 5.91 21.04 5.83
CA ASN A 197 5.20 22.25 5.40
C ASN A 197 5.38 22.62 3.91
N ASN A 198 5.48 21.60 3.06
CA ASN A 198 5.79 21.75 1.64
C ASN A 198 4.57 22.07 0.76
N LEU A 199 3.36 21.82 1.27
CA LEU A 199 2.13 22.07 0.53
C LEU A 199 1.56 23.43 0.93
N LYS A 200 1.14 24.21 -0.07
CA LYS A 200 0.54 25.52 0.18
C LYS A 200 -0.95 25.35 0.52
N TYR A 201 -1.29 25.65 1.76
CA TYR A 201 -2.68 25.75 2.23
C TYR A 201 -2.98 27.22 2.53
N SER A 202 -4.16 27.69 2.15
CA SER A 202 -4.60 29.05 2.47
C SER A 202 -5.92 29.03 3.25
N ALA A 203 -5.93 29.65 4.42
CA ALA A 203 -7.13 29.84 5.24
C ALA A 203 -8.01 30.97 4.66
N LEU A 204 -9.32 30.95 4.96
CA LEU A 204 -10.13 32.17 4.78
C LEU A 204 -9.58 33.22 5.73
N GLU A 205 -9.34 34.44 5.24
CA GLU A 205 -9.29 35.58 6.14
C GLU A 205 -10.60 35.60 6.94
N PRO A 206 -10.56 35.71 8.27
CA PRO A 206 -11.78 35.95 9.02
C PRO A 206 -12.37 37.25 8.47
N ARG A 207 -13.54 37.15 7.81
CA ARG A 207 -14.32 38.33 7.45
C ARG A 207 -14.57 39.09 8.75
N THR A 208 -13.81 40.15 8.99
CA THR A 208 -14.15 41.14 10.01
C THR A 208 -15.52 41.68 9.61
N PRO A 209 -16.59 41.47 10.41
CA PRO A 209 -17.87 42.06 10.09
C PRO A 209 -17.69 43.57 10.06
N ARG A 210 -17.97 44.20 8.91
CA ARG A 210 -18.06 45.66 8.84
C ARG A 210 -19.29 46.06 9.67
N ALA A 211 -19.04 46.75 10.77
CA ALA A 211 -20.05 47.47 11.53
C ALA A 211 -20.46 48.75 10.78
#